data_AF-A0A3C1VBJ2-F1
#
_entry.id   AF-A0A3C1VBJ2-F1
#
_cell.length_a   1.000
_cell.length_b   1.000
_cell.length_c   1.000
_cell.angle_alpha   90.00
_cell.angle_beta   90.00
_cell.angle_gamma   90.00
#
_symmetry.space_group_name_H-M   'P 1'
#
loop_
_entity.id
_entity.type
_entity.pdbx_description
1 polymer ?
#
loop_
_entity_poly.entity_id
_entity_poly.type
_entity_poly.pdbx_seq_one_letter_code
_entity_poly.pdbx_strand_id
1 'polypeptide(L)'
;MTVKIIMNTKLLQKIIVPTLTLLTAVCISAQSARTNRPTLVFRDRVEPNWFANTSGQTNEFWYRLDLAQSNREFILVNADQGTRQPAFDQAHVAAALTKLTGHEVSAERLPVESLDFARDGKLVTLHGTEGDWKLDLASYTITAETNNAASGPQLPAGRIPHPSQTTGPATEITFVNQLPAPVDLFWIDPDGKRVAYGSLTNGERRTQHTFAGHVWLVTGRTGTVLAVFEAEAKSGMATIGGRGGFGRGRRGGGGGGALAATATGTSPDGKWQAFVYGNNLDLRDLKTGKETPLTYDANPNNTFARDQEFEQAINMQYDASNPATPTPDIYWSPDSKHLVAMRLQPGTERKVYEVESSPEDQLQPKLTSYPYLKPGDQVPISKPHLFDIETMKEIPVSDTLFANPWSISDVRWVT
;
A
#
# COMPACT_ATOMS: atom_id res chain seq x y z
N MET A 1 45.87 77.42 -39.97
CA MET A 1 45.43 77.02 -38.61
C MET A 1 45.60 75.51 -38.52
N THR A 2 46.74 74.97 -38.13
CA THR A 2 47.26 74.91 -36.74
C THR A 2 46.15 74.31 -35.86
N VAL A 3 46.22 73.06 -35.41
CA VAL A 3 47.10 72.62 -34.32
C VAL A 3 47.61 71.18 -34.51
N LYS A 4 48.91 71.03 -34.25
CA LYS A 4 49.69 69.80 -34.11
C LYS A 4 49.94 69.66 -32.60
N ILE A 5 49.59 68.54 -31.99
CA ILE A 5 50.14 68.17 -30.67
C ILE A 5 50.76 66.79 -30.80
N ILE A 6 51.99 66.74 -30.30
CA ILE A 6 53.01 65.70 -30.43
C ILE A 6 53.23 65.12 -29.02
N MET A 7 53.62 63.84 -28.98
CA MET A 7 54.38 63.15 -27.90
C MET A 7 53.62 62.78 -26.60
N ASN A 8 54.00 61.73 -25.85
CA ASN A 8 55.17 60.85 -25.92
C ASN A 8 54.94 59.51 -25.18
N THR A 9 55.61 58.49 -25.70
CA THR A 9 56.26 57.31 -25.09
C THR A 9 55.99 56.80 -23.66
N LYS A 10 55.78 55.47 -23.66
CA LYS A 10 56.40 54.40 -22.83
C LYS A 10 56.04 54.21 -21.34
N LEU A 11 55.66 52.95 -21.10
CA LEU A 11 55.91 52.10 -19.92
C LEU A 11 55.17 52.44 -18.61
N LEU A 12 54.21 51.59 -18.24
CA LEU A 12 54.36 50.77 -17.03
C LEU A 12 53.38 49.57 -17.02
N GLN A 13 53.96 48.41 -16.78
CA GLN A 13 53.36 47.09 -16.54
C GLN A 13 52.39 47.09 -15.34
N LYS A 14 51.25 46.37 -15.46
CA LYS A 14 50.91 45.16 -14.68
C LYS A 14 49.44 44.72 -14.88
N ILE A 15 49.27 43.59 -15.56
CA ILE A 15 48.43 42.41 -15.21
C ILE A 15 47.14 42.69 -14.42
N ILE A 16 45.95 42.50 -15.00
CA ILE A 16 44.81 41.73 -14.43
C ILE A 16 43.99 41.10 -15.58
N VAL A 17 43.69 39.81 -15.39
CA VAL A 17 43.00 38.79 -16.22
C VAL A 17 41.50 39.10 -16.38
N PRO A 18 40.82 38.65 -17.48
CA PRO A 18 39.50 39.16 -17.87
C PRO A 18 38.36 38.55 -17.04
N THR A 19 37.37 39.36 -16.69
CA THR A 19 36.12 38.91 -16.04
C THR A 19 35.07 38.67 -17.13
N LEU A 20 34.82 37.40 -17.41
CA LEU A 20 33.73 36.92 -18.27
C LEU A 20 32.43 36.92 -17.45
N THR A 21 31.55 37.89 -17.70
CA THR A 21 30.25 37.99 -17.04
C THR A 21 29.30 36.95 -17.63
N LEU A 22 29.15 35.82 -16.93
CA LEU A 22 28.17 34.78 -17.27
C LEU A 22 26.78 35.23 -16.82
N LEU A 23 25.90 35.53 -17.78
CA LEU A 23 24.49 35.83 -17.53
C LEU A 23 23.76 34.51 -17.21
N THR A 24 23.60 34.19 -15.92
CA THR A 24 22.79 33.04 -15.51
C THR A 24 21.30 33.41 -15.61
N ALA A 25 20.64 32.90 -16.65
CA ALA A 25 19.19 32.84 -16.69
C ALA A 25 18.72 31.91 -15.56
N VAL A 26 18.18 32.51 -14.49
CA VAL A 26 17.47 31.76 -13.46
C VAL A 26 16.14 31.33 -14.06
N CYS A 27 16.11 30.12 -14.63
CA CYS A 27 14.85 29.43 -14.84
C CYS A 27 14.25 29.13 -13.47
N ILE A 28 13.37 30.01 -13.00
CA ILE A 28 12.43 29.67 -11.93
C ILE A 28 11.53 28.61 -12.54
N SER A 29 11.79 27.34 -12.24
CA SER A 29 10.81 26.29 -12.43
C SER A 29 9.59 26.71 -11.62
N ALA A 30 8.50 27.05 -12.30
CA ALA A 30 7.20 27.20 -11.68
C ALA A 30 6.87 25.84 -11.07
N GLN A 31 7.11 25.72 -9.76
CA GLN A 31 6.70 24.57 -8.99
C GLN A 31 5.20 24.48 -9.17
N SER A 32 4.71 23.37 -9.72
CA SER A 32 3.28 23.12 -9.92
C SER A 32 2.57 23.52 -8.64
N ALA A 33 1.56 24.39 -8.75
CA ALA A 33 0.74 24.75 -7.60
C ALA A 33 0.15 23.45 -7.05
N ARG A 34 0.77 22.90 -6.00
CA ARG A 34 0.19 21.80 -5.24
C ARG A 34 -1.05 22.39 -4.62
N THR A 35 -2.19 22.08 -5.21
CA THR A 35 -3.48 22.31 -4.57
C THR A 35 -3.57 21.32 -3.42
N ASN A 36 -2.91 21.62 -2.29
CA ASN A 36 -3.30 21.09 -0.99
C ASN A 36 -4.66 21.70 -0.67
N ARG A 37 -5.70 21.27 -1.40
CA ARG A 37 -7.06 21.53 -0.96
C ARG A 37 -7.22 20.72 0.33
N PRO A 38 -7.69 21.33 1.42
CA PRO A 38 -8.02 20.57 2.61
C PRO A 38 -8.98 19.46 2.22
N THR A 39 -8.78 18.25 2.77
CA THR A 39 -9.70 17.13 2.59
C THR A 39 -11.13 17.60 2.89
N LEU A 40 -12.06 17.39 1.96
CA LEU A 40 -13.47 17.80 2.11
C LEU A 40 -14.41 16.63 2.35
N VAL A 41 -13.94 15.40 2.12
CA VAL A 41 -14.69 14.16 2.34
C VAL A 41 -14.11 13.49 3.58
N PHE A 42 -14.96 13.19 4.55
CA PHE A 42 -14.58 12.57 5.82
C PHE A 42 -15.45 11.35 6.04
N ARG A 43 -14.97 10.41 6.86
CA ARG A 43 -15.66 9.12 7.10
C ARG A 43 -15.90 8.33 5.81
N ASP A 44 -15.07 8.54 4.80
CA ASP A 44 -15.11 7.82 3.52
C ASP A 44 -14.52 6.41 3.60
N ARG A 45 -13.91 6.08 4.74
CA ARG A 45 -13.18 4.84 4.96
C ARG A 45 -13.48 4.27 6.35
N VAL A 46 -13.75 2.97 6.38
CA VAL A 46 -13.88 2.16 7.59
C VAL A 46 -12.96 0.96 7.41
N GLU A 47 -11.83 0.95 8.14
CA GLU A 47 -10.87 -0.15 8.14
C GLU A 47 -11.00 -0.92 9.46
N PRO A 48 -11.65 -2.09 9.47
CA PRO A 48 -11.87 -2.87 10.69
C PRO A 48 -10.60 -3.60 11.13
N ASN A 49 -10.19 -3.39 12.38
CA ASN A 49 -9.08 -4.05 13.04
C ASN A 49 -9.60 -5.03 14.09
N TRP A 50 -9.63 -6.32 13.73
CA TRP A 50 -10.15 -7.39 14.58
C TRP A 50 -9.14 -7.81 15.66
N PHE A 51 -9.63 -8.12 16.86
CA PHE A 51 -8.78 -8.60 17.95
C PHE A 51 -9.40 -9.80 18.66
N ALA A 52 -8.56 -10.61 19.32
CA ALA A 52 -8.97 -11.82 20.02
C ALA A 52 -9.04 -11.57 21.53
N ASN A 53 -10.07 -12.10 22.22
CA ASN A 53 -10.16 -12.03 23.68
C ASN A 53 -9.43 -13.22 24.34
N THR A 54 -9.68 -13.46 25.62
CA THR A 54 -8.91 -14.42 26.44
C THR A 54 -9.24 -15.85 26.05
N SER A 55 -10.43 -16.09 25.49
CA SER A 55 -10.86 -17.34 24.88
C SER A 55 -10.39 -17.52 23.43
N GLY A 56 -9.73 -16.53 22.82
CA GLY A 56 -9.23 -16.60 21.44
C GLY A 56 -10.28 -16.32 20.35
N GLN A 57 -11.52 -16.01 20.73
CA GLN A 57 -12.62 -15.71 19.81
C GLN A 57 -13.26 -14.38 20.18
N THR A 58 -13.33 -13.42 19.25
CA THR A 58 -14.27 -12.29 19.34
C THR A 58 -14.87 -12.02 17.97
N ASN A 59 -16.08 -11.48 17.99
CA ASN A 59 -16.67 -10.76 16.87
C ASN A 59 -16.55 -9.25 17.09
N GLU A 60 -15.41 -8.79 17.64
CA GLU A 60 -15.14 -7.39 17.96
C GLU A 60 -13.98 -6.85 17.11
N PHE A 61 -14.15 -5.62 16.66
CA PHE A 61 -13.14 -4.89 15.90
C PHE A 61 -13.21 -3.41 16.21
N TRP A 62 -12.10 -2.71 16.00
CA TRP A 62 -12.06 -1.25 16.08
C TRP A 62 -11.74 -0.62 14.74
N TYR A 63 -12.10 0.65 14.54
CA TYR A 63 -11.66 1.43 13.39
C TYR A 63 -11.47 2.90 13.78
N ARG A 64 -10.65 3.62 13.01
CA ARG A 64 -10.44 5.06 13.15
C ARG A 64 -11.31 5.82 12.16
N LEU A 65 -11.88 6.94 12.58
CA LEU A 65 -12.47 7.94 11.69
C LEU A 65 -11.58 9.17 11.65
N ASP A 66 -11.13 9.54 10.46
CA ASP A 66 -10.45 10.80 10.21
C ASP A 66 -11.49 11.87 9.78
N LEU A 67 -11.51 12.98 10.51
CA LEU A 67 -12.51 14.05 10.42
C LEU A 67 -11.86 15.40 10.05
N ALA A 68 -12.71 16.41 9.87
CA ALA A 68 -12.27 17.78 9.61
C ALA A 68 -11.30 18.28 10.68
N GLN A 69 -10.41 19.20 10.27
CA GLN A 69 -9.39 19.80 11.15
C GLN A 69 -8.41 18.76 11.74
N SER A 70 -8.27 17.61 11.09
CA SER A 70 -7.46 16.47 11.55
C SER A 70 -7.95 15.85 12.86
N ASN A 71 -9.25 16.01 13.16
CA ASN A 71 -9.85 15.36 14.31
C ASN A 71 -9.94 13.85 14.07
N ARG A 72 -9.83 13.07 15.15
CA ARG A 72 -9.86 11.60 15.11
C ARG A 72 -10.86 11.06 16.12
N GLU A 73 -11.59 10.03 15.71
CA GLU A 73 -12.40 9.20 16.60
C GLU A 73 -11.96 7.74 16.48
N PHE A 74 -11.88 7.03 17.61
CA PHE A 74 -11.64 5.59 17.64
C PHE A 74 -12.92 4.88 18.07
N ILE A 75 -13.41 3.97 17.22
CA ILE A 75 -14.69 3.30 17.39
C ILE A 75 -14.44 1.81 17.61
N LEU A 76 -15.10 1.24 18.61
CA LEU A 76 -15.17 -0.19 18.88
C LEU A 76 -16.56 -0.70 18.48
N VAL A 77 -16.59 -1.83 17.79
CA VAL A 77 -17.79 -2.51 17.34
C VAL A 77 -17.80 -3.93 17.88
N ASN A 78 -18.95 -4.34 18.42
CA ASN A 78 -19.26 -5.74 18.67
C ASN A 78 -20.25 -6.20 17.61
N ALA A 79 -19.78 -7.01 16.66
CA ALA A 79 -20.55 -7.46 15.51
C ALA A 79 -21.62 -8.50 15.88
N ASP A 80 -21.43 -9.28 16.95
CA ASP A 80 -22.45 -10.21 17.45
C ASP A 80 -23.67 -9.48 18.00
N GLN A 81 -23.42 -8.44 18.79
CA GLN A 81 -24.48 -7.63 19.41
C GLN A 81 -24.97 -6.51 18.50
N GLY A 82 -24.27 -6.23 17.40
CA GLY A 82 -24.54 -5.09 16.51
C GLY A 82 -24.36 -3.74 17.21
N THR A 83 -23.49 -3.65 18.22
CA THR A 83 -23.28 -2.42 19.00
C THR A 83 -22.03 -1.68 18.55
N ARG A 84 -22.09 -0.34 18.63
CA ARG A 84 -21.01 0.58 18.23
C ARG A 84 -20.82 1.62 19.32
N GLN A 85 -19.59 1.80 19.79
CA GLN A 85 -19.24 2.74 20.85
C GLN A 85 -17.83 3.31 20.68
N PRO A 86 -17.44 4.40 21.35
CA PRO A 86 -16.04 4.81 21.41
C PRO A 86 -15.16 3.70 21.98
N ALA A 87 -13.96 3.51 21.41
CA ALA A 87 -12.98 2.54 21.90
C ALA A 87 -12.49 2.86 23.33
N PHE A 88 -12.48 4.16 23.68
CA PHE A 88 -12.19 4.70 25.00
C PHE A 88 -12.69 6.15 25.07
N ASP A 89 -12.70 6.73 26.26
CA ASP A 89 -12.94 8.16 26.46
C ASP A 89 -11.71 8.97 26.07
N GLN A 90 -11.81 9.71 24.95
CA GLN A 90 -10.67 10.46 24.39
C GLN A 90 -10.21 11.61 25.29
N ALA A 91 -11.12 12.20 26.07
CA ALA A 91 -10.78 13.30 26.98
C ALA A 91 -9.93 12.80 28.15
N HIS A 92 -10.26 11.62 28.69
CA HIS A 92 -9.46 10.98 29.73
C HIS A 92 -8.09 10.55 29.20
N VAL A 93 -8.03 9.97 27.99
CA VAL A 93 -6.76 9.61 27.35
C VAL A 93 -5.89 10.84 27.07
N ALA A 94 -6.46 11.92 26.55
CA ALA A 94 -5.74 13.18 26.32
C ALA A 94 -5.17 13.78 27.61
N ALA A 95 -5.96 13.79 28.69
CA ALA A 95 -5.51 14.27 30.00
C ALA A 95 -4.37 13.41 30.56
N ALA A 96 -4.48 12.08 30.43
CA ALA A 96 -3.45 11.15 30.88
C ALA A 96 -2.15 11.28 30.06
N LEU A 97 -2.25 11.43 28.72
CA LEU A 97 -1.11 11.70 27.86
C LEU A 97 -0.47 13.05 28.17
N THR A 98 -1.26 14.12 28.35
CA THR A 98 -0.76 15.45 28.73
C THR A 98 0.08 15.40 30.00
N LYS A 99 -0.39 14.64 31.01
CA LYS A 99 0.34 14.44 32.26
C LYS A 99 1.62 13.62 32.08
N LEU A 100 1.62 12.65 31.18
CA LEU A 100 2.77 11.77 30.92
C LEU A 100 3.84 12.44 30.05
N THR A 101 3.45 13.17 29.00
CA THR A 101 4.36 13.78 28.03
C THR A 101 4.80 15.19 28.42
N GLY A 102 4.07 15.85 29.32
CA GLY A 102 4.39 17.18 29.84
C GLY A 102 4.01 18.33 28.91
N HIS A 103 3.30 18.07 27.81
CA HIS A 103 2.75 19.08 26.91
C HIS A 103 1.27 18.81 26.66
N GLU A 104 0.53 19.84 26.23
CA GLU A 104 -0.91 19.76 26.03
C GLU A 104 -1.28 18.83 24.86
N VAL A 105 -2.15 17.86 25.12
CA VAL A 105 -2.72 16.95 24.13
C VAL A 105 -4.23 17.21 24.01
N SER A 106 -4.72 17.44 22.79
CA SER A 106 -6.15 17.65 22.50
C SER A 106 -6.90 16.31 22.40
N ALA A 107 -8.09 16.25 22.99
CA ALA A 107 -8.96 15.07 22.96
C ALA A 107 -9.49 14.77 21.55
N GLU A 108 -9.62 15.78 20.71
CA GLU A 108 -10.07 15.67 19.33
C GLU A 108 -8.92 15.25 18.40
N ARG A 109 -7.67 15.49 18.78
CA ARG A 109 -6.47 15.26 17.96
C ARG A 109 -5.42 14.46 18.74
N LEU A 110 -5.85 13.30 19.24
CA LEU A 110 -4.95 12.39 19.94
C LEU A 110 -3.77 12.00 19.03
N PRO A 111 -2.52 11.96 19.54
CA PRO A 111 -1.34 11.55 18.79
C PRO A 111 -1.27 10.01 18.70
N VAL A 112 -2.41 9.36 18.46
CA VAL A 112 -2.57 7.91 18.33
C VAL A 112 -2.88 7.60 16.87
N GLU A 113 -2.21 6.60 16.33
CA GLU A 113 -2.34 6.13 14.95
C GLU A 113 -3.12 4.81 14.91
N SER A 114 -2.80 3.88 15.80
CA SER A 114 -3.42 2.55 15.88
C SER A 114 -3.55 2.04 17.31
N LEU A 115 -4.40 1.01 17.47
CA LEU A 115 -4.71 0.38 18.76
C LEU A 115 -4.47 -1.13 18.69
N ASP A 116 -3.88 -1.68 19.74
CA ASP A 116 -3.81 -3.12 19.97
C ASP A 116 -4.48 -3.46 21.30
N PHE A 117 -5.60 -4.18 21.23
CA PHE A 117 -6.30 -4.67 22.41
C PHE A 117 -5.62 -5.93 22.94
N ALA A 118 -5.34 -5.96 24.24
CA ALA A 118 -4.94 -7.18 24.93
C ALA A 118 -6.09 -8.20 24.92
N ARG A 119 -5.75 -9.47 25.12
CA ARG A 119 -6.74 -10.55 25.14
C ARG A 119 -7.82 -10.38 26.20
N ASP A 120 -7.59 -9.65 27.28
CA ASP A 120 -8.65 -9.42 28.27
C ASP A 120 -9.62 -8.29 27.88
N GLY A 121 -9.34 -7.54 26.81
CA GLY A 121 -10.10 -6.35 26.39
C GLY A 121 -9.98 -5.18 27.37
N LYS A 122 -9.10 -5.25 28.37
CA LYS A 122 -8.98 -4.24 29.44
C LYS A 122 -7.77 -3.34 29.26
N LEU A 123 -6.72 -3.87 28.64
CA LEU A 123 -5.52 -3.13 28.28
C LEU A 123 -5.51 -2.84 26.78
N VAL A 124 -5.16 -1.61 26.44
CA VAL A 124 -4.98 -1.17 25.05
C VAL A 124 -3.58 -0.61 24.92
N THR A 125 -2.83 -1.10 23.95
CA THR A 125 -1.60 -0.43 23.50
C THR A 125 -2.00 0.64 22.50
N LEU A 126 -1.68 1.88 22.81
CA LEU A 126 -1.85 3.04 21.95
C LEU A 126 -0.53 3.26 21.20
N HIS A 127 -0.55 3.08 19.89
CA HIS A 127 0.60 3.38 19.04
C HIS A 127 0.49 4.81 18.57
N GLY A 128 1.46 5.64 18.92
CA GLY A 128 1.41 7.06 18.64
C GLY A 128 2.61 7.60 17.89
N THR A 129 2.45 8.81 17.36
CA THR A 129 3.50 9.53 16.63
C THR A 129 4.72 9.82 17.49
N GLU A 130 4.54 9.89 18.81
CA GLU A 130 5.57 10.27 19.78
C GLU A 130 6.04 9.09 20.66
N GLY A 131 5.40 7.92 20.52
CA GLY A 131 5.73 6.74 21.30
C GLY A 131 4.55 5.79 21.45
N ASP A 132 4.83 4.64 22.05
CA ASP A 132 3.82 3.65 22.40
C ASP A 132 3.47 3.79 23.88
N TRP A 133 2.18 3.65 24.19
CA TRP A 133 1.68 3.76 25.55
C TRP A 133 0.71 2.63 25.88
N LYS A 134 0.78 2.13 27.11
CA LYS A 134 -0.22 1.19 27.64
C LYS A 134 -1.28 1.94 28.40
N LEU A 135 -2.52 1.80 27.95
CA LEU A 135 -3.73 2.31 28.57
C LEU A 135 -4.47 1.17 29.29
N ASP A 136 -4.71 1.34 30.58
CA ASP A 136 -5.69 0.56 31.32
C ASP A 136 -7.06 1.23 31.22
N LEU A 137 -8.04 0.57 30.59
CA LEU A 137 -9.37 1.15 30.31
C LEU A 137 -10.25 1.35 31.56
N ALA A 138 -9.94 0.68 32.66
CA ALA A 138 -10.70 0.80 33.90
C ALA A 138 -10.28 2.03 34.72
N SER A 139 -8.98 2.30 34.76
CA SER A 139 -8.38 3.39 35.54
C SER A 139 -7.98 4.61 34.71
N TYR A 140 -7.93 4.48 33.38
CA TYR A 140 -7.31 5.44 32.46
C TYR A 140 -5.86 5.78 32.82
N THR A 141 -5.16 4.85 33.48
CA THR A 141 -3.74 4.99 33.74
C THR A 141 -2.98 4.71 32.45
N ILE A 142 -2.17 5.68 32.02
CA ILE A 142 -1.28 5.53 30.87
C ILE A 142 0.16 5.44 31.37
N THR A 143 0.87 4.41 30.91
CA THR A 143 2.31 4.28 31.12
C THR A 143 3.03 4.29 29.79
N ALA A 144 4.16 5.01 29.73
CA ALA A 144 5.05 4.91 28.58
C ALA A 144 5.56 3.48 28.50
N GLU A 145 5.47 2.86 27.33
CA GLU A 145 6.17 1.62 27.09
C GLU A 145 7.65 1.98 26.89
N THR A 146 8.44 1.89 27.97
CA THR A 146 9.86 2.29 27.97
C THR A 146 10.59 1.53 26.88
N ASN A 147 11.08 2.27 25.88
CA ASN A 147 11.91 1.81 24.74
C ASN A 147 12.70 0.53 25.04
N ASN A 148 12.12 -0.61 24.73
CA ASN A 148 12.80 -1.88 24.60
C ASN A 148 12.00 -2.70 23.57
N ALA A 149 12.40 -2.54 22.30
CA ALA A 149 11.72 -3.03 21.10
C ALA A 149 10.31 -2.47 20.92
N ALA A 150 10.13 -1.59 19.93
CA ALA A 150 8.78 -1.22 19.51
C ALA A 150 8.04 -2.49 19.08
N SER A 151 6.79 -2.58 19.50
CA SER A 151 6.00 -3.81 19.45
C SER A 151 5.41 -3.96 18.06
N GLY A 152 6.13 -4.71 17.21
CA GLY A 152 5.69 -5.20 15.90
C GLY A 152 6.70 -6.23 15.39
N PRO A 153 6.31 -7.23 14.58
CA PRO A 153 7.29 -8.13 13.97
C PRO A 153 8.33 -7.32 13.19
N GLN A 154 9.61 -7.62 13.45
CA GLN A 154 10.71 -6.98 12.76
C GLN A 154 10.73 -7.42 11.29
N LEU A 155 10.63 -6.48 10.36
CA LEU A 155 10.71 -6.81 8.94
C LEU A 155 12.15 -7.20 8.56
N PRO A 156 12.32 -8.24 7.74
CA PRO A 156 13.63 -8.67 7.28
C PRO A 156 14.26 -7.60 6.37
N ALA A 157 15.52 -7.27 6.63
CA ALA A 157 16.28 -6.34 5.79
C ALA A 157 16.94 -7.07 4.61
N GLY A 158 16.45 -6.81 3.40
CA GLY A 158 17.04 -7.19 2.13
C GLY A 158 18.14 -6.22 1.65
N ARG A 159 18.78 -6.56 0.53
CA ARG A 159 19.84 -5.75 -0.12
C ARG A 159 19.58 -5.42 -1.57
N ILE A 160 18.69 -6.15 -2.23
CA ILE A 160 18.41 -6.03 -3.65
C ILE A 160 17.02 -5.43 -3.78
N PRO A 161 16.88 -4.18 -4.25
CA PRO A 161 15.57 -3.63 -4.52
C PRO A 161 14.92 -4.38 -5.68
N HIS A 162 13.64 -4.67 -5.55
CA HIS A 162 12.80 -5.23 -6.60
C HIS A 162 11.48 -4.45 -6.64
N PRO A 163 10.71 -4.55 -7.74
CA PRO A 163 9.42 -3.89 -7.85
C PRO A 163 8.45 -4.30 -6.73
N SER A 164 7.60 -3.36 -6.32
CA SER A 164 6.50 -3.66 -5.40
C SER A 164 5.45 -4.57 -6.04
N GLN A 165 4.84 -5.41 -5.22
CA GLN A 165 3.62 -6.12 -5.59
C GLN A 165 2.41 -5.21 -5.30
N THR A 166 1.41 -5.18 -6.18
CA THR A 166 0.25 -4.27 -6.09
C THR A 166 -0.97 -4.86 -5.39
N THR A 167 -0.87 -6.07 -4.83
CA THR A 167 -2.04 -6.89 -4.48
C THR A 167 -2.16 -7.23 -2.99
N GLY A 168 -1.41 -6.55 -2.11
CA GLY A 168 -1.47 -6.81 -0.67
C GLY A 168 -2.43 -5.89 0.10
N PRO A 169 -2.92 -6.29 1.29
CA PRO A 169 -3.76 -5.42 2.12
C PRO A 169 -3.02 -4.16 2.57
N ALA A 170 -3.77 -3.10 2.84
CA ALA A 170 -3.24 -1.90 3.48
C ALA A 170 -2.57 -2.27 4.82
N THR A 171 -1.42 -1.69 5.09
CA THR A 171 -0.60 -1.97 6.26
C THR A 171 0.24 -0.73 6.59
N GLU A 172 0.93 -0.75 7.71
CA GLU A 172 1.83 0.31 8.13
C GLU A 172 3.24 -0.25 8.34
N ILE A 173 4.24 0.44 7.81
CA ILE A 173 5.64 0.20 8.19
C ILE A 173 6.12 1.36 9.03
N THR A 174 6.72 1.05 10.18
CA THR A 174 7.42 2.03 11.00
C THR A 174 8.92 1.92 10.75
N PHE A 175 9.47 2.93 10.07
CA PHE A 175 10.91 3.06 9.85
C PHE A 175 11.58 3.70 11.05
N VAL A 176 12.73 3.14 11.46
CA VAL A 176 13.56 3.69 12.55
C VAL A 176 15.01 3.76 12.10
N ASN A 177 15.58 4.96 12.05
CA ASN A 177 16.99 5.15 11.72
C ASN A 177 17.87 5.02 12.97
N GLN A 178 18.68 3.97 13.09
CA GLN A 178 19.67 3.81 14.17
C GLN A 178 21.10 4.16 13.73
N LEU A 179 21.28 4.61 12.49
CA LEU A 179 22.59 5.04 12.00
C LEU A 179 22.88 6.48 12.45
N PRO A 180 24.17 6.81 12.72
CA PRO A 180 24.56 8.17 13.10
C PRO A 180 24.40 9.18 11.96
N ALA A 181 24.20 8.73 10.72
CA ALA A 181 24.00 9.56 9.54
C ALA A 181 22.53 9.54 9.06
N PRO A 182 22.04 10.62 8.44
CA PRO A 182 20.70 10.63 7.84
C PRO A 182 20.59 9.65 6.67
N VAL A 183 19.38 9.12 6.48
CA VAL A 183 19.03 8.18 5.41
C VAL A 183 17.83 8.69 4.62
N ASP A 184 17.71 8.26 3.37
CA ASP A 184 16.62 8.62 2.46
C ASP A 184 15.72 7.38 2.23
N LEU A 185 14.41 7.60 2.25
CA LEU A 185 13.38 6.58 2.07
C LEU A 185 12.75 6.70 0.68
N PHE A 186 12.64 5.56 0.00
CA PHE A 186 11.98 5.43 -1.28
C PHE A 186 11.02 4.26 -1.26
N TRP A 187 9.84 4.44 -1.84
CA TRP A 187 9.03 3.32 -2.29
C TRP A 187 9.48 2.93 -3.69
N ILE A 188 9.63 1.64 -3.97
CA ILE A 188 9.87 1.13 -5.32
C ILE A 188 8.52 0.83 -5.94
N ASP A 189 8.10 1.54 -6.97
CA ASP A 189 6.82 1.29 -7.60
C ASP A 189 6.79 -0.06 -8.35
N PRO A 190 5.63 -0.50 -8.88
CA PRO A 190 5.50 -1.75 -9.63
C PRO A 190 6.33 -1.78 -10.92
N ASP A 191 6.73 -0.62 -11.46
CA ASP A 191 7.64 -0.51 -12.60
C ASP A 191 9.13 -0.62 -12.19
N GLY A 192 9.41 -0.67 -10.88
CA GLY A 192 10.76 -0.66 -10.33
C GLY A 192 11.38 0.74 -10.19
N LYS A 193 10.62 1.82 -10.40
CA LYS A 193 11.11 3.20 -10.23
C LYS A 193 11.05 3.62 -8.76
N ARG A 194 11.94 4.54 -8.38
CA ARG A 194 12.04 5.04 -7.01
C ARG A 194 11.15 6.27 -6.81
N VAL A 195 10.17 6.17 -5.93
CA VAL A 195 9.34 7.28 -5.47
C VAL A 195 9.86 7.75 -4.12
N ALA A 196 10.26 9.02 -4.01
CA ALA A 196 10.88 9.56 -2.80
C ALA A 196 9.84 9.94 -1.73
N TYR A 197 10.07 9.49 -0.49
CA TYR A 197 9.19 9.74 0.67
C TYR A 197 9.88 10.55 1.78
N GLY A 198 11.11 11.03 1.54
CA GLY A 198 11.84 11.94 2.41
C GLY A 198 12.96 11.25 3.18
N SER A 199 13.51 11.96 4.17
CA SER A 199 14.69 11.50 4.92
C SER A 199 14.38 11.27 6.39
N LEU A 200 15.20 10.45 7.06
CA LEU A 200 15.20 10.23 8.50
C LEU A 200 16.58 10.52 9.10
N THR A 201 16.62 11.35 10.13
CA THR A 201 17.81 11.63 10.94
C THR A 201 18.05 10.54 11.99
N ASN A 202 19.19 10.58 12.68
CA ASN A 202 19.53 9.56 13.68
C ASN A 202 18.50 9.52 14.82
N GLY A 203 17.94 8.35 15.09
CA GLY A 203 16.90 8.11 16.09
C GLY A 203 15.48 8.45 15.62
N GLU A 204 15.32 9.10 14.47
CA GLU A 204 14.02 9.50 13.93
C GLU A 204 13.19 8.29 13.50
N ARG A 205 11.88 8.39 13.74
CA ARG A 205 10.89 7.39 13.39
C ARG A 205 9.87 7.97 12.41
N ARG A 206 9.39 7.15 11.50
CA ARG A 206 8.28 7.50 10.61
C ARG A 206 7.44 6.27 10.33
N THR A 207 6.18 6.32 10.75
CA THR A 207 5.14 5.41 10.28
C THR A 207 4.73 5.83 8.88
N GLN A 208 4.61 4.86 7.98
CA GLN A 208 4.20 5.08 6.62
C GLN A 208 3.14 4.06 6.26
N HIS A 209 1.93 4.56 5.98
CA HIS A 209 0.89 3.77 5.35
C HIS A 209 1.41 3.25 4.01
N THR A 210 1.24 1.96 3.77
CA THR A 210 1.67 1.25 2.57
C THR A 210 0.77 0.04 2.35
N PHE A 211 1.10 -0.84 1.41
CA PHE A 211 0.35 -2.08 1.18
C PHE A 211 1.31 -3.26 1.26
N ALA A 212 0.85 -4.42 1.72
CA ALA A 212 1.71 -5.61 1.78
C ALA A 212 2.28 -5.92 0.39
N GLY A 213 3.54 -6.34 0.33
CA GLY A 213 4.29 -6.48 -0.93
C GLY A 213 4.87 -5.18 -1.46
N HIS A 214 4.59 -4.01 -0.85
CA HIS A 214 5.31 -2.79 -1.16
C HIS A 214 6.77 -2.86 -0.69
N VAL A 215 7.68 -2.59 -1.61
CA VAL A 215 9.11 -2.63 -1.40
C VAL A 215 9.62 -1.22 -1.11
N TRP A 216 10.29 -1.08 0.01
CA TRP A 216 10.85 0.16 0.51
C TRP A 216 12.36 0.10 0.50
N LEU A 217 12.97 1.00 -0.26
CA LEU A 217 14.40 1.15 -0.37
C LEU A 217 14.89 2.27 0.55
N VAL A 218 15.93 1.97 1.33
CA VAL A 218 16.63 2.93 2.18
C VAL A 218 18.03 3.15 1.62
N THR A 219 18.40 4.41 1.36
CA THR A 219 19.75 4.77 0.91
C THR A 219 20.42 5.77 1.85
N GLY A 220 21.76 5.80 1.81
CA GLY A 220 22.51 6.94 2.34
C GLY A 220 22.48 8.11 1.36
N ARG A 221 22.93 9.30 1.79
CA ARG A 221 22.97 10.53 0.97
C ARG A 221 23.74 10.41 -0.35
N THR A 222 24.66 9.45 -0.46
CA THR A 222 25.43 9.19 -1.68
C THR A 222 24.72 8.23 -2.64
N GLY A 223 23.48 7.83 -2.34
CA GLY A 223 22.71 6.85 -3.11
C GLY A 223 23.06 5.38 -2.81
N THR A 224 23.97 5.13 -1.86
CA THR A 224 24.34 3.77 -1.43
C THR A 224 23.15 3.08 -0.79
N VAL A 225 22.78 1.89 -1.27
CA VAL A 225 21.71 1.08 -0.69
C VAL A 225 22.12 0.58 0.69
N LEU A 226 21.35 0.92 1.72
CA LEU A 226 21.59 0.53 3.11
C LEU A 226 20.69 -0.64 3.53
N ALA A 227 19.43 -0.63 3.11
CA ALA A 227 18.46 -1.70 3.37
C ALA A 227 17.31 -1.67 2.35
N VAL A 228 16.64 -2.81 2.20
CA VAL A 228 15.38 -2.95 1.48
C VAL A 228 14.40 -3.67 2.41
N PHE A 229 13.18 -3.18 2.55
CA PHE A 229 12.14 -3.80 3.36
C PHE A 229 10.92 -4.07 2.49
N GLU A 230 10.33 -5.24 2.61
CA GLU A 230 9.03 -5.54 1.98
C GLU A 230 7.96 -5.48 3.08
N ALA A 231 6.88 -4.75 2.80
CA ALA A 231 5.75 -4.65 3.69
C ALA A 231 5.05 -6.00 3.83
N GLU A 232 4.75 -6.41 5.06
CA GLU A 232 3.92 -7.58 5.33
C GLU A 232 2.47 -7.17 5.59
N ALA A 233 1.55 -8.13 5.51
CA ALA A 233 0.13 -7.88 5.77
C ALA A 233 -0.16 -7.41 7.20
N LYS A 234 0.75 -7.69 8.15
CA LYS A 234 0.72 -7.13 9.49
C LYS A 234 1.64 -5.91 9.54
N SER A 235 1.30 -4.92 10.36
CA SER A 235 2.19 -3.80 10.62
C SER A 235 3.54 -4.32 11.14
N GLY A 236 4.61 -3.68 10.68
CA GLY A 236 5.96 -4.20 10.89
C GLY A 236 7.01 -3.11 11.03
N MET A 237 8.11 -3.45 11.70
CA MET A 237 9.19 -2.51 11.97
C MET A 237 10.36 -2.68 11.01
N ALA A 238 10.74 -1.58 10.35
CA ALA A 238 11.91 -1.49 9.50
C ALA A 238 13.05 -0.73 10.23
N THR A 239 13.87 -1.47 10.99
CA THR A 239 15.03 -0.86 11.69
C THR A 239 16.26 -0.79 10.80
N ILE A 240 16.75 0.42 10.58
CA ILE A 240 17.89 0.71 9.73
C ILE A 240 19.15 0.75 10.60
N GLY A 241 20.09 -0.17 10.37
CA GLY A 241 21.35 -0.26 11.12
C GLY A 241 21.34 -1.21 12.33
N GLY A 242 20.25 -1.96 12.56
CA GLY A 242 20.11 -2.89 13.68
C GLY A 242 21.12 -4.04 13.66
N ARG A 243 21.60 -4.42 14.86
CA ARG A 243 22.59 -5.48 15.10
C ARG A 243 21.93 -6.87 15.05
N GLY A 244 21.40 -7.25 13.89
CA GLY A 244 20.65 -8.49 13.70
C GLY A 244 20.66 -8.97 12.25
N GLY A 245 21.69 -9.74 11.89
CA GLY A 245 21.58 -10.80 10.88
C GLY A 245 21.62 -10.41 9.41
N PHE A 246 22.80 -10.08 8.89
CA PHE A 246 23.12 -10.44 7.52
C PHE A 246 23.08 -11.98 7.40
N GLY A 247 22.00 -12.53 6.86
CA GLY A 247 21.91 -13.94 6.52
C GLY A 247 22.99 -14.32 5.51
N ARG A 248 24.12 -14.86 6.00
CA ARG A 248 25.14 -15.51 5.18
C ARG A 248 24.52 -16.69 4.46
N GLY A 249 24.64 -16.69 3.14
CA GLY A 249 24.10 -17.73 2.27
C GLY A 249 24.58 -19.14 2.63
N ARG A 250 23.68 -20.10 2.40
CA ARG A 250 24.07 -21.48 2.20
C ARG A 250 24.37 -21.67 0.72
N ARG A 251 25.65 -21.52 0.38
CA ARG A 251 26.20 -21.99 -0.91
C ARG A 251 26.42 -23.50 -0.78
N GLY A 252 25.45 -24.28 -1.24
CA GLY A 252 25.64 -25.65 -1.75
C GLY A 252 24.96 -25.64 -3.12
N GLY A 253 25.70 -25.71 -4.22
CA GLY A 253 26.37 -26.94 -4.64
C GLY A 253 25.38 -27.70 -5.51
N GLY A 254 25.51 -27.53 -6.83
CA GLY A 254 24.50 -27.87 -7.83
C GLY A 254 23.99 -29.31 -7.80
N GLY A 255 22.70 -29.43 -8.11
CA GLY A 255 22.03 -30.62 -8.59
C GLY A 255 20.82 -30.14 -9.38
N GLY A 256 20.90 -30.24 -10.71
CA GLY A 256 19.85 -29.80 -11.62
C GLY A 256 18.53 -30.54 -11.37
N GLY A 257 17.44 -29.80 -11.48
CA GLY A 257 16.08 -30.31 -11.44
C GLY A 257 15.12 -29.12 -11.38
N ALA A 258 14.40 -28.89 -12.47
CA ALA A 258 13.47 -27.79 -12.66
C ALA A 258 12.53 -27.60 -11.46
N LEU A 259 12.65 -26.48 -10.76
CA LEU A 259 11.53 -25.93 -10.00
C LEU A 259 10.70 -25.13 -11.01
N ALA A 260 9.72 -25.84 -11.57
CA ALA A 260 8.64 -25.26 -12.34
C ALA A 260 8.00 -24.10 -11.55
N ALA A 261 7.60 -23.07 -12.29
CA ALA A 261 6.74 -21.99 -11.80
C ALA A 261 5.68 -22.53 -10.83
N THR A 262 5.60 -22.00 -9.62
CA THR A 262 4.44 -22.22 -8.75
C THR A 262 3.21 -21.80 -9.53
N ALA A 263 2.43 -22.79 -9.94
CA ALA A 263 1.27 -22.59 -10.79
C ALA A 263 0.22 -21.77 -10.03
N THR A 264 0.00 -20.54 -10.48
CA THR A 264 -1.12 -19.68 -10.05
C THR A 264 -2.41 -20.51 -9.97
N GLY A 265 -3.14 -20.40 -8.86
CA GLY A 265 -4.44 -21.04 -8.66
C GLY A 265 -4.42 -22.45 -8.06
N THR A 266 -3.28 -22.93 -7.56
CA THR A 266 -3.17 -24.27 -6.93
C THR A 266 -3.76 -24.29 -5.51
N SER A 267 -4.46 -25.38 -5.14
CA SER A 267 -5.00 -25.59 -3.80
C SER A 267 -3.90 -25.78 -2.74
N PRO A 268 -4.15 -25.46 -1.45
CA PRO A 268 -3.16 -25.63 -0.38
C PRO A 268 -2.62 -27.06 -0.23
N ASP A 269 -3.44 -28.07 -0.51
CA ASP A 269 -3.04 -29.47 -0.49
C ASP A 269 -2.33 -29.94 -1.79
N GLY A 270 -2.21 -29.05 -2.78
CA GLY A 270 -1.53 -29.30 -4.06
C GLY A 270 -2.25 -30.28 -4.99
N LYS A 271 -3.52 -30.63 -4.72
CA LYS A 271 -4.27 -31.58 -5.56
C LYS A 271 -4.98 -30.93 -6.74
N TRP A 272 -5.35 -29.67 -6.61
CA TRP A 272 -6.19 -28.99 -7.59
C TRP A 272 -5.52 -27.74 -8.11
N GLN A 273 -5.76 -27.42 -9.37
CA GLN A 273 -5.45 -26.12 -9.96
C GLN A 273 -6.72 -25.53 -10.55
N ALA A 274 -7.12 -24.36 -10.06
CA ALA A 274 -8.17 -23.55 -10.67
C ALA A 274 -7.58 -22.67 -11.79
N PHE A 275 -8.29 -22.62 -12.92
CA PHE A 275 -7.88 -21.82 -14.08
C PHE A 275 -9.11 -21.33 -14.85
N VAL A 276 -8.88 -20.38 -15.75
CA VAL A 276 -9.93 -19.83 -16.60
C VAL A 276 -9.90 -20.54 -17.96
N TYR A 277 -11.04 -21.07 -18.39
CA TYR A 277 -11.24 -21.59 -19.74
C TYR A 277 -12.34 -20.80 -20.45
N GLY A 278 -11.94 -19.99 -21.43
CA GLY A 278 -12.82 -18.98 -22.03
C GLY A 278 -13.14 -17.88 -21.02
N ASN A 279 -14.36 -17.90 -20.47
CA ASN A 279 -14.79 -17.02 -19.37
C ASN A 279 -15.17 -17.81 -18.10
N ASN A 280 -15.19 -19.14 -18.19
CA ASN A 280 -15.59 -20.02 -17.09
C ASN A 280 -14.39 -20.34 -16.19
N LEU A 281 -14.72 -20.71 -14.97
CA LEU A 281 -13.81 -21.31 -14.00
C LEU A 281 -13.82 -22.83 -14.15
N ASP A 282 -12.62 -23.40 -14.27
CA ASP A 282 -12.37 -24.83 -14.40
C ASP A 282 -11.36 -25.30 -13.35
N LEU A 283 -11.44 -26.58 -12.96
CA LEU A 283 -10.48 -27.24 -12.08
C LEU A 283 -9.74 -28.35 -12.81
N ARG A 284 -8.43 -28.41 -12.59
CA ARG A 284 -7.57 -29.51 -13.02
C ARG A 284 -7.11 -30.31 -11.80
N ASP A 285 -7.36 -31.61 -11.81
CA ASP A 285 -6.72 -32.56 -10.88
C ASP A 285 -5.24 -32.68 -11.28
N LEU A 286 -4.34 -32.25 -10.40
CA LEU A 286 -2.89 -32.23 -10.67
C LEU A 286 -2.25 -33.63 -10.66
N LYS A 287 -2.92 -34.63 -10.12
CA LYS A 287 -2.46 -36.03 -10.15
C LYS A 287 -2.82 -36.70 -11.47
N THR A 288 -4.06 -36.49 -11.96
CA THR A 288 -4.58 -37.19 -13.15
C THR A 288 -4.50 -36.35 -14.42
N GLY A 289 -4.35 -35.03 -14.29
CA GLY A 289 -4.45 -34.07 -15.40
C GLY A 289 -5.89 -33.85 -15.88
N LYS A 290 -6.90 -34.47 -15.24
CA LYS A 290 -8.30 -34.35 -15.63
C LYS A 290 -8.80 -32.94 -15.35
N GLU A 291 -9.35 -32.29 -16.36
CA GLU A 291 -10.01 -30.98 -16.27
C GLU A 291 -11.52 -31.17 -16.11
N THR A 292 -12.15 -30.32 -15.29
CA THR A 292 -13.59 -30.35 -15.01
C THR A 292 -14.09 -28.91 -14.84
N PRO A 293 -15.11 -28.48 -15.62
CA PRO A 293 -15.68 -27.16 -15.46
C PRO A 293 -16.43 -27.05 -14.13
N LEU A 294 -16.18 -25.96 -13.38
CA LEU A 294 -16.98 -25.57 -12.22
C LEU A 294 -18.19 -24.74 -12.63
N THR A 295 -18.09 -24.04 -13.76
CA THR A 295 -19.11 -23.11 -14.26
C THR A 295 -19.35 -23.31 -15.76
N TYR A 296 -20.54 -22.94 -16.22
CA TYR A 296 -20.98 -23.15 -17.61
C TYR A 296 -21.65 -21.92 -18.23
N ASP A 297 -21.95 -20.90 -17.44
CA ASP A 297 -22.77 -19.74 -17.79
C ASP A 297 -21.96 -18.44 -17.91
N ALA A 298 -20.64 -18.50 -17.69
CA ALA A 298 -19.79 -17.32 -17.80
C ALA A 298 -19.57 -16.93 -19.27
N ASN A 299 -19.55 -15.61 -19.49
CA ASN A 299 -19.44 -14.98 -20.80
C ASN A 299 -18.68 -13.65 -20.67
N PRO A 300 -18.35 -12.95 -21.76
CA PRO A 300 -17.57 -11.72 -21.67
C PRO A 300 -18.18 -10.64 -20.77
N ASN A 301 -19.51 -10.62 -20.57
CA ASN A 301 -20.18 -9.65 -19.69
C ASN A 301 -20.33 -10.14 -18.23
N ASN A 302 -19.89 -11.36 -17.92
CA ASN A 302 -19.93 -11.94 -16.58
C ASN A 302 -18.92 -13.11 -16.49
N THR A 303 -17.64 -12.77 -16.28
CA THR A 303 -16.48 -13.63 -16.50
C THR A 303 -15.70 -13.91 -15.21
N PHE A 304 -15.06 -15.09 -15.13
CA PHE A 304 -14.08 -15.40 -14.08
C PHE A 304 -12.65 -15.04 -14.49
N ALA A 305 -12.45 -14.51 -15.70
CA ALA A 305 -11.18 -13.94 -16.10
C ALA A 305 -10.98 -12.60 -15.39
N ARG A 306 -9.90 -12.48 -14.61
CA ARG A 306 -9.50 -11.15 -14.12
C ARG A 306 -9.01 -10.30 -15.29
N ASP A 307 -9.31 -9.01 -15.23
CA ASP A 307 -8.76 -8.01 -16.11
C ASP A 307 -8.29 -6.78 -15.31
N GLN A 308 -7.84 -5.75 -16.04
CA GLN A 308 -7.40 -4.47 -15.50
C GLN A 308 -8.44 -3.36 -15.75
N GLU A 309 -9.71 -3.69 -16.05
CA GLU A 309 -10.70 -2.67 -16.40
C GLU A 309 -10.94 -1.70 -15.23
N PHE A 310 -11.00 -2.21 -14.00
CA PHE A 310 -11.10 -1.36 -12.81
C PHE A 310 -9.91 -0.41 -12.70
N GLU A 311 -8.68 -0.91 -12.89
CA GLU A 311 -7.47 -0.08 -12.83
C GLU A 311 -7.46 0.99 -13.92
N GLN A 312 -7.81 0.60 -15.15
CA GLN A 312 -7.83 1.48 -16.30
C GLN A 312 -8.91 2.56 -16.22
N ALA A 313 -10.14 2.19 -15.86
CA ALA A 313 -11.32 3.05 -15.94
C ALA A 313 -11.63 3.80 -14.64
N ILE A 314 -11.27 3.24 -13.48
CA ILE A 314 -11.55 3.82 -12.15
C ILE A 314 -10.29 4.43 -11.54
N ASN A 315 -9.18 3.68 -11.51
CA ASN A 315 -7.92 4.17 -10.91
C ASN A 315 -7.06 4.97 -11.90
N MET A 316 -7.53 5.19 -13.13
CA MET A 316 -6.87 5.95 -14.19
C MET A 316 -5.48 5.44 -14.56
N GLN A 317 -5.22 4.13 -14.39
CA GLN A 317 -4.01 3.45 -14.82
C GLN A 317 -4.18 2.97 -16.27
N TYR A 318 -4.16 3.92 -17.22
CA TYR A 318 -4.49 3.65 -18.62
C TYR A 318 -3.53 2.69 -19.34
N ASP A 319 -2.34 2.47 -18.79
CA ASP A 319 -1.31 1.56 -19.29
C ASP A 319 -1.33 0.17 -18.60
N ALA A 320 -2.18 -0.03 -17.60
CA ALA A 320 -2.37 -1.34 -16.98
C ALA A 320 -2.77 -2.37 -18.04
N SER A 321 -2.10 -3.51 -18.06
CA SER A 321 -2.28 -4.53 -19.10
C SER A 321 -2.79 -5.83 -18.51
N ASN A 322 -3.75 -6.44 -19.20
CA ASN A 322 -4.25 -7.76 -18.83
C ASN A 322 -3.12 -8.79 -18.91
N PRO A 323 -3.14 -9.80 -18.02
CA PRO A 323 -2.17 -10.88 -18.10
C PRO A 323 -2.28 -11.58 -19.46
N ALA A 324 -1.14 -11.93 -20.06
CA ALA A 324 -1.11 -12.61 -21.36
C ALA A 324 -1.88 -13.95 -21.36
N THR A 325 -2.04 -14.55 -20.18
CA THR A 325 -2.90 -15.72 -19.96
C THR A 325 -4.00 -15.35 -18.97
N PRO A 326 -5.29 -15.52 -19.34
CA PRO A 326 -6.40 -15.33 -18.43
C PRO A 326 -6.22 -16.16 -17.17
N THR A 327 -6.42 -15.52 -16.03
CA THR A 327 -6.21 -16.11 -14.71
C THR A 327 -7.39 -15.73 -13.83
N PRO A 328 -7.84 -16.63 -12.94
CA PRO A 328 -8.92 -16.30 -12.04
C PRO A 328 -8.40 -15.47 -10.86
N ASP A 329 -9.30 -14.71 -10.23
CA ASP A 329 -9.08 -14.11 -8.92
C ASP A 329 -9.79 -14.97 -7.87
N ILE A 330 -9.02 -15.65 -7.02
CA ILE A 330 -9.51 -16.78 -6.23
C ILE A 330 -8.86 -16.88 -4.84
N TYR A 331 -9.62 -17.44 -3.90
CA TYR A 331 -9.24 -17.62 -2.50
C TYR A 331 -9.62 -19.03 -2.03
N TRP A 332 -8.62 -19.89 -1.90
CA TRP A 332 -8.81 -21.25 -1.38
C TRP A 332 -9.03 -21.27 0.13
N SER A 333 -9.92 -22.14 0.61
CA SER A 333 -10.01 -22.42 2.04
C SER A 333 -8.73 -23.12 2.52
N PRO A 334 -8.29 -22.90 3.78
CA PRO A 334 -7.08 -23.53 4.32
C PRO A 334 -7.12 -25.06 4.27
N ASP A 335 -8.32 -25.65 4.35
CA ASP A 335 -8.53 -27.10 4.27
C ASP A 335 -8.69 -27.63 2.83
N SER A 336 -8.55 -26.78 1.81
CA SER A 336 -8.68 -27.09 0.38
C SER A 336 -10.06 -27.60 -0.06
N LYS A 337 -11.08 -27.53 0.80
CA LYS A 337 -12.43 -28.02 0.47
C LYS A 337 -13.31 -27.02 -0.25
N HIS A 338 -13.00 -25.73 -0.12
CA HIS A 338 -13.77 -24.65 -0.70
C HIS A 338 -12.90 -23.67 -1.46
N LEU A 339 -13.51 -22.99 -2.43
CA LEU A 339 -12.87 -21.97 -3.24
C LEU A 339 -13.84 -20.80 -3.39
N VAL A 340 -13.41 -19.59 -3.06
CA VAL A 340 -14.09 -18.39 -3.52
C VAL A 340 -13.43 -17.96 -4.83
N ALA A 341 -14.22 -17.67 -5.86
CA ALA A 341 -13.76 -17.06 -7.10
C ALA A 341 -14.53 -15.76 -7.36
N MET A 342 -13.83 -14.71 -7.76
CA MET A 342 -14.46 -13.45 -8.13
C MET A 342 -14.97 -13.52 -9.55
N ARG A 343 -16.25 -13.21 -9.73
CA ARG A 343 -16.89 -13.08 -11.04
C ARG A 343 -17.05 -11.61 -11.37
N LEU A 344 -16.40 -11.19 -12.45
CA LEU A 344 -16.37 -9.82 -12.95
C LEU A 344 -17.51 -9.59 -13.93
N GLN A 345 -18.32 -8.59 -13.64
CA GLN A 345 -19.18 -7.92 -14.60
C GLN A 345 -18.46 -6.67 -15.10
N PRO A 346 -18.05 -6.62 -16.38
CA PRO A 346 -17.41 -5.44 -16.97
C PRO A 346 -18.26 -4.17 -16.89
N GLY A 347 -17.56 -3.04 -16.95
CA GLY A 347 -18.18 -1.73 -17.00
C GLY A 347 -18.74 -1.38 -18.36
N THR A 348 -19.24 -0.15 -18.48
CA THR A 348 -19.59 0.42 -19.78
C THR A 348 -18.30 0.70 -20.57
N GLU A 349 -18.12 0.06 -21.71
CA GLU A 349 -16.96 0.38 -22.56
C GLU A 349 -17.12 1.79 -23.16
N ARG A 350 -16.24 2.70 -22.75
CA ARG A 350 -16.18 4.07 -23.28
C ARG A 350 -14.74 4.51 -23.45
N LYS A 351 -14.44 5.13 -24.58
CA LYS A 351 -13.15 5.78 -24.86
C LYS A 351 -13.31 7.28 -24.99
N VAL A 352 -12.37 8.02 -24.41
CA VAL A 352 -12.14 9.42 -24.73
C VAL A 352 -10.97 9.49 -25.69
N TYR A 353 -11.08 10.37 -26.67
CA TYR A 353 -10.05 10.61 -27.67
C TYR A 353 -9.35 11.92 -27.37
N GLU A 354 -8.04 11.90 -27.43
CA GLU A 354 -7.18 13.07 -27.32
C GLU A 354 -6.42 13.24 -28.63
N VAL A 355 -6.44 14.47 -29.15
CA VAL A 355 -5.69 14.84 -30.35
C VAL A 355 -4.49 15.66 -29.93
N GLU A 356 -3.32 15.05 -29.98
CA GLU A 356 -2.06 15.76 -29.87
C GLU A 356 -1.81 16.49 -31.19
N SER A 357 -2.18 17.78 -31.22
CA SER A 357 -2.19 18.59 -32.43
C SER A 357 -0.80 18.86 -33.02
N SER A 358 0.26 18.80 -32.22
CA SER A 358 1.63 19.15 -32.62
C SER A 358 2.65 18.29 -31.87
N PRO A 359 2.75 16.99 -32.20
CA PRO A 359 3.70 16.09 -31.59
C PRO A 359 5.14 16.44 -31.97
N GLU A 360 6.09 16.21 -31.07
CA GLU A 360 7.50 16.61 -31.26
C GLU A 360 8.23 15.84 -32.38
N ASP A 361 7.72 14.67 -32.75
CA ASP A 361 8.37 13.70 -33.63
C ASP A 361 7.74 13.57 -35.03
N GLN A 362 6.64 14.26 -35.31
CA GLN A 362 6.01 14.23 -36.65
C GLN A 362 5.16 15.49 -36.95
N LEU A 363 4.90 15.74 -38.24
CA LEU A 363 4.09 16.89 -38.68
C LEU A 363 2.57 16.67 -38.58
N GLN A 364 2.12 15.42 -38.55
CA GLN A 364 0.69 15.09 -38.50
C GLN A 364 0.23 14.93 -37.04
N PRO A 365 -1.01 15.31 -36.68
CA PRO A 365 -1.53 15.08 -35.33
C PRO A 365 -1.49 13.60 -34.93
N LYS A 366 -1.29 13.32 -33.64
CA LYS A 366 -1.46 11.98 -33.07
C LYS A 366 -2.82 11.88 -32.39
N LEU A 367 -3.50 10.76 -32.62
CA LEU A 367 -4.72 10.42 -31.91
C LEU A 367 -4.38 9.37 -30.85
N THR A 368 -4.59 9.72 -29.58
CA THR A 368 -4.55 8.77 -28.47
C THR A 368 -5.97 8.57 -27.94
N SER A 369 -6.17 7.46 -27.25
CA SER A 369 -7.45 7.19 -26.59
C SER A 369 -7.22 6.40 -25.33
N TYR A 370 -8.04 6.65 -24.32
CA TYR A 370 -8.03 5.93 -23.05
C TYR A 370 -9.46 5.63 -22.60
N PRO A 371 -9.66 4.55 -21.82
CA PRO A 371 -10.96 4.27 -21.24
C PRO A 371 -11.30 5.35 -20.20
N TYR A 372 -12.54 5.84 -20.24
CA TYR A 372 -13.00 6.84 -19.27
C TYR A 372 -14.50 6.75 -19.10
N LEU A 373 -14.95 6.32 -17.93
CA LEU A 373 -16.36 6.27 -17.55
C LEU A 373 -16.86 7.69 -17.26
N LYS A 374 -18.05 8.00 -17.76
CA LYS A 374 -18.75 9.26 -17.47
C LYS A 374 -19.78 9.07 -16.35
N PRO A 375 -20.21 10.16 -15.68
CA PRO A 375 -21.30 10.07 -14.72
C PRO A 375 -22.54 9.37 -15.32
N GLY A 376 -22.99 8.30 -14.66
CA GLY A 376 -24.10 7.47 -15.10
C GLY A 376 -23.72 6.19 -15.85
N ASP A 377 -22.46 6.04 -16.28
CA ASP A 377 -21.97 4.79 -16.84
C ASP A 377 -21.82 3.72 -15.74
N GLN A 378 -21.96 2.45 -16.14
CA GLN A 378 -21.72 1.32 -15.23
C GLN A 378 -20.23 1.14 -14.98
N VAL A 379 -19.85 1.00 -13.72
CA VAL A 379 -18.48 0.62 -13.32
C VAL A 379 -18.33 -0.91 -13.36
N PRO A 380 -17.12 -1.44 -13.59
CA PRO A 380 -16.87 -2.87 -13.44
C PRO A 380 -17.09 -3.30 -11.98
N ILE A 381 -17.76 -4.42 -11.78
CA ILE A 381 -18.10 -4.96 -10.45
C ILE A 381 -17.68 -6.42 -10.37
N SER A 382 -16.89 -6.76 -9.34
CA SER A 382 -16.53 -8.14 -9.02
C SER A 382 -17.30 -8.63 -7.80
N LYS A 383 -17.91 -9.82 -7.90
CA LYS A 383 -18.68 -10.45 -6.81
C LYS A 383 -18.13 -11.85 -6.46
N PRO A 384 -18.18 -12.26 -5.18
CA PRO A 384 -17.68 -13.56 -4.76
C PRO A 384 -18.68 -14.68 -5.09
N HIS A 385 -18.17 -15.75 -5.68
CA HIS A 385 -18.89 -17.02 -5.88
C HIS A 385 -18.15 -18.12 -5.10
N LEU A 386 -18.87 -18.84 -4.25
CA LEU A 386 -18.31 -19.87 -3.38
C LEU A 386 -18.55 -21.26 -3.99
N PHE A 387 -17.53 -22.11 -4.02
CA PHE A 387 -17.61 -23.46 -4.55
C PHE A 387 -17.19 -24.48 -3.51
N ASP A 388 -17.93 -25.59 -3.45
CA ASP A 388 -17.55 -26.82 -2.78
C ASP A 388 -16.82 -27.74 -3.77
N ILE A 389 -15.60 -28.13 -3.43
CA ILE A 389 -14.66 -28.79 -4.33
C ILE A 389 -14.86 -30.31 -4.34
N GLU A 390 -15.44 -30.86 -3.28
CA GLU A 390 -15.77 -32.29 -3.23
C GLU A 390 -16.95 -32.60 -4.15
N THR A 391 -17.97 -31.75 -4.13
CA THR A 391 -19.20 -31.90 -4.92
C THR A 391 -19.14 -31.20 -6.28
N MET A 392 -18.13 -30.36 -6.52
CA MET A 392 -17.98 -29.54 -7.73
C MET A 392 -19.18 -28.64 -8.00
N LYS A 393 -19.72 -28.03 -6.94
CA LYS A 393 -20.93 -27.21 -7.01
C LYS A 393 -20.72 -25.86 -6.36
N GLU A 394 -21.38 -24.86 -6.94
CA GLU A 394 -21.51 -23.56 -6.33
C GLU A 394 -22.41 -23.63 -5.10
N ILE A 395 -21.96 -23.03 -3.99
CA ILE A 395 -22.76 -22.70 -2.82
C ILE A 395 -23.25 -21.26 -3.01
N PRO A 396 -24.57 -21.02 -3.14
CA PRO A 396 -25.10 -19.68 -3.37
C PRO A 396 -24.69 -18.70 -2.26
N VAL A 397 -24.11 -17.57 -2.64
CA VAL A 397 -23.84 -16.44 -1.75
C VAL A 397 -24.94 -15.40 -1.94
N SER A 398 -25.52 -14.90 -0.84
CA SER A 398 -26.60 -13.90 -0.92
C SER A 398 -26.03 -12.50 -1.16
N ASP A 399 -26.46 -11.87 -2.25
CA ASP A 399 -26.10 -10.48 -2.60
C ASP A 399 -26.75 -9.41 -1.71
N THR A 400 -27.58 -9.79 -0.73
CA THR A 400 -28.41 -8.83 0.04
C THR A 400 -27.58 -7.74 0.73
N LEU A 401 -26.36 -8.05 1.16
CA LEU A 401 -25.46 -7.11 1.84
C LEU A 401 -24.51 -6.36 0.89
N PHE A 402 -24.43 -6.78 -0.38
CA PHE A 402 -23.49 -6.24 -1.37
C PHE A 402 -24.11 -6.19 -2.77
N ALA A 403 -25.36 -5.76 -2.89
CA ALA A 403 -26.08 -5.75 -4.16
C ALA A 403 -25.36 -4.90 -5.24
N ASN A 404 -24.72 -3.81 -4.82
CA ASN A 404 -23.93 -2.89 -5.64
C ASN A 404 -22.62 -2.51 -4.91
N PRO A 405 -21.65 -3.43 -4.81
CA PRO A 405 -20.41 -3.18 -4.09
C PRO A 405 -19.49 -2.27 -4.93
N TRP A 406 -18.79 -1.35 -4.25
CA TRP A 406 -17.74 -0.58 -4.91
C TRP A 406 -16.50 -1.45 -5.19
N SER A 407 -16.07 -2.23 -4.21
CA SER A 407 -15.03 -3.24 -4.35
C SER A 407 -15.18 -4.33 -3.27
N ILE A 408 -14.74 -5.54 -3.58
CA ILE A 408 -14.63 -6.66 -2.64
C ILE A 408 -13.25 -7.27 -2.87
N SER A 409 -12.30 -7.01 -1.97
CA SER A 409 -10.90 -7.39 -2.13
C SER A 409 -10.32 -8.18 -0.96
N ASP A 410 -11.04 -8.27 0.17
CA ASP A 410 -10.55 -8.93 1.39
C ASP A 410 -11.42 -10.13 1.76
N VAL A 411 -11.26 -11.23 1.03
CA VAL A 411 -11.90 -12.52 1.33
C VAL A 411 -11.05 -13.26 2.35
N ARG A 412 -11.65 -13.64 3.49
CA ARG A 412 -10.98 -14.36 4.58
C ARG A 412 -11.76 -15.59 5.00
N TRP A 413 -11.02 -16.63 5.39
CA TRP A 413 -11.57 -17.83 6.00
C TRP A 413 -11.38 -17.78 7.51
N VAL A 414 -12.45 -18.05 8.26
CA VAL A 414 -12.36 -18.25 9.71
C VAL A 414 -11.74 -19.63 9.94
N THR A 415 -10.63 -19.67 10.66
CA THR A 415 -9.90 -20.89 11.01
C THR A 415 -10.36 -21.49 12.33
#